data_AF-A0A8H4EC90-F1
#
_entry.id   AF-A0A8H4EC90-F1
#
_cell.length_a   1.000
_cell.length_b   1.000
_cell.length_c   1.000
_cell.angle_alpha   90.00
_cell.angle_beta   90.00
_cell.angle_gamma   90.00
#
_symmetry.space_group_name_H-M   'P 1'
#
loop_
_entity.id
_entity.type
_entity.pdbx_description
1 polymer ?
#
loop_
_entity_poly.entity_id
_entity_poly.type
_entity_poly.pdbx_seq_one_letter_code
_entity_poly.pdbx_strand_id
1 'polypeptide(L)'
;MAEAIGLIASLVSIAGAGLTLAQKLHDYGDGVGSSGKRTQEIAFYVRSTATVVEEVANIFEEERIARQNLISQKAIQAVEDVVKQCSALFDQLNQWLDRAGNSV
;
A
#
# COMPACT_ATOMS: atom_id res chain seq x y z
N MET A 1 -9.70 20.87 -3.52
CA MET A 1 -10.57 19.94 -2.75
C MET A 1 -11.03 18.74 -3.59
N ALA A 2 -11.54 18.90 -4.81
CA ALA A 2 -11.92 17.75 -5.66
C ALA A 2 -10.73 16.80 -5.95
N GLU A 3 -9.54 17.35 -6.24
CA GLU A 3 -8.30 16.59 -6.42
C GLU A 3 -7.93 15.78 -5.15
N ALA A 4 -8.13 16.35 -3.96
CA ALA A 4 -7.87 15.67 -2.69
C ALA A 4 -8.82 14.48 -2.45
N ILE A 5 -10.09 14.58 -2.86
CA ILE A 5 -11.06 13.47 -2.73
C ILE A 5 -10.63 12.26 -3.58
N GLY A 6 -10.25 12.52 -4.84
CA GLY A 6 -9.76 11.46 -5.73
C GLY A 6 -8.49 10.80 -5.18
N LEU A 7 -7.58 11.61 -4.63
CA LEU A 7 -6.37 11.12 -4.00
C LEU A 7 -6.65 10.27 -2.75
N ILE A 8 -7.54 10.70 -1.86
CA ILE A 8 -7.93 9.95 -0.65
C ILE A 8 -8.47 8.57 -1.04
N ALA A 9 -9.37 8.49 -2.03
CA ALA A 9 -9.90 7.22 -2.49
C ALA A 9 -8.79 6.28 -3.04
N SER A 10 -7.84 6.83 -3.79
CA SER A 10 -6.68 6.10 -4.31
C SER A 10 -5.80 5.56 -3.17
N LEU A 11 -5.51 6.39 -2.17
CA LEU A 11 -4.74 6.02 -0.99
C LEU A 11 -5.38 4.85 -0.23
N VAL A 12 -6.67 4.96 0.08
CA VAL A 12 -7.42 3.91 0.78
C VAL A 12 -7.40 2.60 -0.01
N SER A 13 -7.62 2.66 -1.32
CA SER A 13 -7.59 1.47 -2.17
C SER A 13 -6.21 0.80 -2.17
N ILE A 14 -5.14 1.58 -2.25
CA ILE A 14 -3.77 1.05 -2.31
C ILE A 14 -3.32 0.52 -0.96
N ALA A 15 -3.70 1.17 0.14
CA ALA A 15 -3.49 0.65 1.48
C ALA A 15 -4.18 -0.71 1.65
N GLY A 16 -5.47 -0.82 1.28
CA GLY A 16 -6.21 -2.09 1.35
C GLY A 16 -5.59 -3.19 0.49
N ALA A 17 -5.16 -2.86 -0.73
CA ALA A 17 -4.44 -3.80 -1.61
C ALA A 17 -3.11 -4.27 -1.00
N GLY A 18 -2.34 -3.34 -0.42
CA GLY A 18 -1.09 -3.64 0.27
C GLY A 18 -1.27 -4.54 1.49
N LEU A 19 -2.27 -4.27 2.34
CA LEU A 19 -2.59 -5.14 3.48
C LEU A 19 -2.98 -6.55 3.05
N THR A 20 -3.80 -6.66 2.00
CA THR A 20 -4.18 -7.96 1.42
C THR A 20 -2.97 -8.72 0.89
N LEU A 21 -2.08 -8.03 0.16
CA LEU A 21 -0.84 -8.63 -0.34
C LEU A 21 0.09 -9.06 0.80
N ALA A 22 0.24 -8.25 1.85
CA ALA A 22 1.05 -8.60 3.01
C ALA A 22 0.55 -9.89 3.67
N GLN A 23 -0.77 -10.05 3.79
CA GLN A 23 -1.38 -11.28 4.30
C GLN A 23 -1.00 -12.48 3.43
N LYS A 24 -1.16 -12.38 2.10
CA LYS A 24 -0.78 -13.45 1.16
C LYS A 24 0.70 -13.81 1.22
N LEU A 25 1.59 -12.82 1.32
CA LEU A 25 3.03 -13.01 1.47
C LEU A 25 3.37 -13.74 2.77
N HIS A 26 2.68 -13.39 3.85
CA HIS A 26 2.86 -14.05 5.14
C HIS A 26 2.44 -15.52 5.06
N ASP A 27 1.23 -15.79 4.55
CA ASP A 27 0.69 -17.14 4.40
C ASP A 27 1.56 -18.01 3.48
N TYR A 28 2.04 -17.45 2.35
CA TYR A 28 2.99 -18.14 1.48
C TYR A 28 4.30 -18.43 2.21
N GLY A 29 4.82 -17.47 2.98
CA GLY A 29 6.04 -17.61 3.77
C GLY A 29 5.96 -18.76 4.78
N ASP A 30 4.83 -18.90 5.47
CA ASP A 30 4.58 -20.00 6.41
C ASP A 30 4.54 -21.37 5.72
N GLY A 31 4.07 -21.41 4.47
CA GLY A 31 3.99 -22.64 3.66
C GLY A 31 5.33 -23.12 3.07
N VAL A 32 6.36 -22.26 2.98
CA VAL A 32 7.58 -22.53 2.19
C VAL A 32 8.88 -22.55 3.01
N GLY A 33 9.00 -23.51 3.94
CA GLY A 33 10.27 -23.95 4.54
C GLY A 33 11.32 -22.84 4.83
N SER A 34 12.58 -23.06 4.43
CA SER A 34 13.68 -22.11 4.71
C SER A 34 13.60 -20.77 3.95
N SER A 35 12.85 -20.72 2.84
CA SER A 35 12.65 -19.49 2.05
C SER A 35 11.59 -18.56 2.66
N GLY A 36 10.76 -19.10 3.57
CA GLY A 36 9.67 -18.38 4.23
C GLY A 36 10.09 -17.12 4.95
N LYS A 37 11.28 -17.11 5.58
CA LYS A 37 11.75 -15.96 6.38
C LYS A 37 11.91 -14.69 5.55
N ARG A 38 12.41 -14.78 4.31
CA ARG A 38 12.55 -13.62 3.42
C ARG A 38 11.19 -13.12 2.95
N THR A 39 10.26 -14.03 2.62
CA THR A 39 8.90 -13.64 2.23
C THR A 39 8.15 -12.99 3.39
N GLN A 40 8.31 -13.49 4.61
CA GLN A 40 7.75 -12.87 5.82
C GLN A 40 8.32 -11.46 6.07
N GLU A 41 9.61 -11.25 5.81
CA GLU A 41 10.23 -9.92 5.90
C GLU A 41 9.65 -8.96 4.85
N ILE A 42 9.43 -9.42 3.62
CA ILE A 42 8.73 -8.64 2.59
C ILE A 42 7.29 -8.34 3.02
N ALA A 43 6.58 -9.32 3.58
CA ALA A 43 5.22 -9.15 4.11
C ALA A 43 5.17 -8.04 5.16
N PHE A 44 6.15 -8.01 6.08
CA PHE A 44 6.27 -6.98 7.10
C PHE A 44 6.47 -5.59 6.49
N TYR A 45 7.35 -5.45 5.50
CA TYR A 45 7.57 -4.16 4.83
C TYR A 45 6.35 -3.69 4.05
N VAL A 46 5.70 -4.58 3.28
CA VAL A 46 4.47 -4.27 2.55
C VAL A 46 3.38 -3.80 3.52
N ARG A 47 3.19 -4.50 4.65
CA ARG A 47 2.22 -4.10 5.67
C ARG A 47 2.54 -2.72 6.24
N SER A 48 3.80 -2.48 6.60
CA SER A 48 4.23 -1.21 7.18
C SER A 48 4.02 -0.05 6.20
N THR A 49 4.34 -0.24 4.92
CA THR A 49 4.07 0.75 3.87
C THR A 49 2.58 1.00 3.70
N ALA A 50 1.76 -0.06 3.64
CA ALA A 50 0.31 0.06 3.49
C ALA A 50 -0.33 0.83 4.66
N THR A 51 0.10 0.55 5.89
CA THR A 51 -0.34 1.30 7.09
C THR A 51 0.03 2.78 7.00
N VAL A 52 1.25 3.13 6.56
CA VAL A 52 1.61 4.54 6.38
C VAL A 52 0.76 5.21 5.30
N VAL A 53 0.46 4.51 4.19
CA VAL A 53 -0.43 5.03 3.13
C VAL A 53 -1.85 5.27 3.66
N GLU A 54 -2.35 4.39 4.53
CA GLU A 54 -3.64 4.55 5.21
C GLU A 54 -3.65 5.79 6.13
N GLU A 55 -2.61 5.97 6.95
CA GLU A 55 -2.49 7.15 7.81
C GLU A 55 -2.41 8.45 7.01
N VAL A 56 -1.71 8.45 5.87
CA VAL A 56 -1.71 9.62 4.96
C VAL A 56 -3.12 9.89 4.41
N ALA A 57 -3.89 8.85 4.09
CA ALA A 57 -5.29 9.02 3.67
C ALA A 57 -6.13 9.67 4.77
N ASN A 58 -5.96 9.21 6.02
CA ASN A 58 -6.67 9.75 7.18
C ASN A 58 -6.35 11.22 7.41
N ILE A 59 -5.06 11.62 7.34
CA ILE A 59 -4.65 13.03 7.46
C ILE A 59 -5.31 13.90 6.38
N PHE A 60 -5.34 13.41 5.13
CA PHE A 60 -5.97 14.14 4.03
C PHE A 60 -7.49 14.26 4.22
N GLU A 61 -8.13 13.23 4.77
CA GLU A 61 -9.56 13.23 5.07
C GLU A 61 -9.92 14.13 6.25
N GLU A 62 -9.13 14.13 7.32
CA GLU A 62 -9.28 15.04 8.47
C GLU A 62 -9.18 16.50 8.04
N GLU A 63 -8.17 16.85 7.25
CA GLU A 63 -8.00 18.20 6.70
C GLU A 63 -9.18 18.62 5.80
N ARG A 64 -9.69 17.67 5.00
CA ARG A 64 -10.87 17.88 4.14
C ARG A 64 -12.13 18.14 4.98
N ILE A 65 -12.34 17.35 6.04
CA ILE A 65 -13.49 17.49 6.96
C ILE A 65 -13.40 18.81 7.73
N ALA A 66 -12.22 19.15 8.23
CA ALA A 66 -11.96 20.36 9.00
C ALA A 66 -11.98 21.64 8.13
N ARG A 67 -11.92 21.51 6.80
CA ARG A 67 -11.91 22.60 5.81
C ARG A 67 -10.75 23.59 5.99
N GLN A 68 -9.63 23.14 6.54
CA GLN A 68 -8.50 24.01 6.90
C GLN A 68 -7.54 24.29 5.73
N ASN A 69 -7.60 23.49 4.66
CA ASN A 69 -6.80 23.61 3.44
C ASN A 69 -5.29 23.77 3.71
N LEU A 70 -4.75 23.05 4.71
CA LEU A 70 -3.35 23.14 5.12
C LEU A 70 -2.41 22.31 4.22
N ILE A 71 -2.97 21.42 3.40
CA ILE A 71 -2.21 20.55 2.51
C ILE A 71 -1.81 21.33 1.25
N SER A 72 -0.51 21.54 1.08
CA SER A 72 0.03 22.18 -0.12
C SER A 72 -0.16 21.31 -1.37
N GLN A 73 -0.28 21.93 -2.55
CA GLN A 73 -0.28 21.20 -3.83
C GLN A 73 0.98 20.34 -4.02
N LYS A 74 2.14 20.79 -3.52
CA LYS A 74 3.38 20.00 -3.59
C LYS A 74 3.28 18.71 -2.78
N ALA A 75 2.60 18.74 -1.63
CA ALA A 75 2.36 17.55 -0.82
C ALA A 75 1.41 16.58 -1.54
N ILE A 76 0.34 17.09 -2.16
CA ILE A 76 -0.57 16.30 -3.00
C ILE A 76 0.22 15.58 -4.10
N GLN A 77 1.05 16.30 -4.86
CA GLN A 77 1.83 15.72 -5.96
C GLN A 77 2.83 14.67 -5.46
N ALA A 78 3.54 14.95 -4.37
CA ALA A 78 4.51 14.02 -3.80
C ALA A 78 3.83 12.71 -3.35
N VAL A 79 2.65 12.81 -2.73
CA VAL A 79 1.87 11.64 -2.32
C VAL A 79 1.38 10.86 -3.55
N GLU A 80 0.85 11.51 -4.58
CA GLU A 80 0.46 10.85 -5.83
C GLU A 80 1.60 10.05 -6.47
N ASP A 81 2.80 10.63 -6.54
CA ASP A 81 3.95 10.00 -7.19
C ASP A 81 4.45 8.78 -6.41
N VAL A 82 4.51 8.87 -5.08
CA VAL A 82 4.91 7.75 -4.21
C VAL A 82 3.87 6.63 -4.27
N VAL A 83 2.59 6.97 -4.24
CA VAL A 83 1.50 6.00 -4.20
C VAL A 83 1.38 5.21 -5.51
N LYS A 84 1.66 5.85 -6.66
CA LYS A 84 1.81 5.15 -7.94
C LYS A 84 2.94 4.12 -7.91
N GLN A 85 4.07 4.44 -7.28
CA GLN A 85 5.18 3.51 -7.12
C GLN A 85 4.82 2.34 -6.19
N CYS A 86 4.13 2.62 -5.07
CA CYS A 86 3.62 1.57 -4.19
C CYS A 86 2.67 0.63 -4.91
N SER A 87 1.71 1.16 -5.69
CA SER A 87 0.79 0.36 -6.50
C SER A 87 1.54 -0.57 -7.46
N ALA A 88 2.49 -0.02 -8.22
CA ALA A 88 3.27 -0.80 -9.18
C ALA A 88 4.11 -1.90 -8.49
N LEU A 89 4.68 -1.60 -7.33
CA LEU A 89 5.44 -2.58 -6.54
C LEU A 89 4.54 -3.69 -6.00
N PHE A 90 3.38 -3.34 -5.45
CA PHE A 90 2.42 -4.32 -4.92
C PHE A 90 1.88 -5.22 -6.04
N ASP A 91 1.61 -4.68 -7.23
CA ASP A 91 1.22 -5.48 -8.38
C ASP A 91 2.31 -6.45 -8.83
N GLN A 92 3.58 -6.00 -8.84
CA GLN A 92 4.72 -6.88 -9.16
C GLN A 92 4.86 -8.02 -8.15
N LEU A 93 4.70 -7.73 -6.85
CA LEU A 93 4.77 -8.73 -5.78
C LEU A 93 3.60 -9.72 -5.87
N ASN A 94 2.37 -9.25 -6.15
CA ASN A 94 1.22 -10.13 -6.40
C ASN A 94 1.49 -11.07 -7.59
N GLN A 95 1.96 -10.54 -8.71
CA GLN A 95 2.29 -11.35 -9.90
C GLN A 95 3.39 -12.37 -9.62
N TRP A 96 4.41 -12.00 -8.82
CA TRP A 96 5.44 -12.93 -8.39
C TRP A 96 4.85 -14.06 -7.54
N LEU A 97 3.96 -13.72 -6.60
CA LEU A 97 3.31 -14.68 -5.72
C LEU A 97 2.42 -15.66 -6.49
N ASP A 98 1.64 -15.17 -7.46
CA ASP A 98 0.77 -16.00 -8.30
C ASP A 98 1.58 -17.00 -9.13
N ARG A 99 2.74 -16.58 -9.65
CA ARG A 99 3.66 -17.47 -10.36
C ARG A 99 4.29 -18.51 -9.43
N ALA A 100 4.69 -18.09 -8.23
CA ALA A 100 5.30 -18.97 -7.25
C ALA A 100 4.32 -20.03 -6.73
N GLY A 101 3.06 -19.64 -6.48
CA GLY A 101 1.98 -20.54 -6.05
C GLY A 101 1.51 -21.53 -7.11
N ASN A 102 1.57 -21.18 -8.40
CA ASN A 102 1.25 -22.09 -9.51
C ASN A 102 2.40 -23.05 -9.90
N SER A 103 3.54 -22.97 -9.23
CA SER A 103 4.74 -23.80 -9.51
C SER A 103 4.91 -24.98 -8.54
N VAL A 104 3.94 -25.21 -7.65
CA VAL A 104 3.88 -26.30 -6.66
C VAL A 104 2.70 -27.20 -7.00
#